data_AF-A0AA86VAB2-F1
#
_entry.id   AF-A0AA86VAB2-F1
#
_cell.length_a   1.000
_cell.length_b   1.000
_cell.length_c   1.000
_cell.angle_alpha   90.00
_cell.angle_beta   90.00
_cell.angle_gamma   90.00
#
_symmetry.space_group_name_H-M   'P 1'
#
loop_
_entity.id
_entity.type
_entity.pdbx_description
1 polymer ?
#
loop_
_entity_poly.entity_id
_entity_poly.type
_entity_poly.pdbx_seq_one_letter_code
_entity_poly.pdbx_strand_id
1 'polypeptide(L)'
;MVLQTENPHLVLFPLMAQGHIIPMMDIARILAQRGAIVTIFTTPKNASRFNSVISRAVSSGLKIRLVQLRFPSKEAGLPEGSENLDMVTSKEMSKFFLVIHMFQKPAEELFEALTPKPSCIISDFCLPWTAQLAEKYHIPRISFHGFSCFCLHCRYMIETSKVCESITSESKYFTIPGIPDKIQVTKEQLPGSITDNLEDFKVVMRAAEMKSYGFIINTFEELEKEYVRDYKKARNNKVWCIGPVSLCNKDALDKAQRGNQASINEHLCLKWLDLQQPKSVVYVCFGSICNLISSQLVELALALEDTKRPFLWAIREGGQFQELEKWICEEGFEERMKGRSLIIRGWAPQVIILSHPSIGGFFTHCGWNSTLEGISAGLPLVTWPLFGDQFLNEKLVTQVLKIGVSVGVEVPVQWGDEERRGVLVKKDDIKRAIWMVMDDDGEEGKERRERVSKLSEMAKIAVEEGGSSHLDITLLIQDIMQQSTTI
;
A
#
# COMPACT_ATOMS: atom_id res chain seq x y z
N MET A 1 44.67 0.96 -11.86
CA MET A 1 43.51 1.68 -12.40
C MET A 1 42.41 1.61 -11.35
N VAL A 2 42.06 2.74 -10.75
CA VAL A 2 40.90 2.83 -9.85
C VAL A 2 39.67 2.79 -10.76
N LEU A 3 38.92 1.69 -10.75
CA LEU A 3 37.64 1.61 -11.45
C LEU A 3 36.73 2.69 -10.86
N GLN A 4 36.48 3.74 -11.63
CA GLN A 4 35.47 4.73 -11.32
C GLN A 4 34.13 3.99 -11.47
N THR A 5 33.59 3.46 -10.37
CA THR A 5 32.27 2.81 -10.40
C THR A 5 31.24 3.89 -10.69
N GLU A 6 30.75 3.95 -11.93
CA GLU A 6 29.63 4.82 -12.27
C GLU A 6 28.41 4.44 -11.42
N ASN A 7 27.73 5.45 -10.89
CA ASN A 7 26.50 5.21 -10.13
C ASN A 7 25.42 4.67 -11.08
N PRO A 8 24.70 3.59 -10.72
CA PRO A 8 23.69 3.01 -11.59
C PRO A 8 22.54 3.99 -11.83
N HIS A 9 21.98 3.95 -13.03
CA HIS A 9 20.78 4.71 -13.37
C HIS A 9 19.55 3.80 -13.32
N LEU A 10 18.72 3.99 -12.30
CA LEU A 10 17.53 3.18 -12.03
C LEU A 10 16.29 3.94 -12.52
N VAL A 11 15.47 3.30 -13.36
CA VAL A 11 14.25 3.89 -13.89
C VAL A 11 13.03 3.25 -13.23
N LEU A 12 12.17 4.08 -12.63
CA LEU A 12 11.00 3.66 -11.88
C LEU A 12 9.71 3.92 -12.67
N PHE A 13 8.87 2.90 -12.79
CA PHE A 13 7.52 2.99 -13.38
C PHE A 13 6.45 2.58 -12.35
N PRO A 14 5.96 3.50 -11.51
CA PRO A 14 4.83 3.25 -10.63
C PRO A 14 3.50 3.17 -11.37
N LEU A 15 2.60 2.32 -10.88
CA LEU A 15 1.19 2.43 -11.21
C LEU A 15 0.64 3.76 -10.67
N MET A 16 -0.20 4.44 -11.45
CA MET A 16 -0.84 5.70 -11.05
C MET A 16 -1.97 5.47 -10.03
N ALA A 17 -1.65 4.83 -8.91
CA ALA A 17 -2.51 4.59 -7.77
C ALA A 17 -1.72 4.93 -6.50
N GLN A 18 -2.33 5.62 -5.53
CA GLN A 18 -1.61 6.12 -4.34
C GLN A 18 -0.90 5.00 -3.56
N GLY A 19 -1.50 3.81 -3.47
CA GLY A 19 -0.87 2.64 -2.84
C GLY A 19 0.42 2.15 -3.52
N HIS A 20 0.71 2.57 -4.74
CA HIS A 20 1.87 2.14 -5.53
C HIS A 20 2.87 3.27 -5.73
N ILE A 21 2.38 4.45 -6.14
CA ILE A 21 3.26 5.60 -6.40
C ILE A 21 3.91 6.12 -5.11
N ILE A 22 3.21 6.15 -3.97
CA ILE A 22 3.78 6.63 -2.70
C ILE A 22 4.99 5.80 -2.27
N PRO A 23 4.88 4.46 -2.08
CA PRO A 23 6.05 3.68 -1.71
C PRO A 23 7.15 3.72 -2.79
N MET A 24 6.83 3.83 -4.08
CA MET A 24 7.87 3.99 -5.11
C MET A 24 8.58 5.34 -5.06
N MET A 25 7.93 6.41 -4.63
CA MET A 25 8.60 7.70 -4.36
C MET A 25 9.53 7.59 -3.15
N ASP A 26 9.14 6.86 -2.10
CA ASP A 26 10.00 6.57 -0.96
C ASP A 26 11.21 5.71 -1.39
N ILE A 27 10.98 4.66 -2.20
CA ILE A 27 12.03 3.81 -2.77
C ILE A 27 13.01 4.64 -3.62
N ALA A 28 12.50 5.56 -4.45
CA ALA A 28 13.33 6.44 -5.26
C ALA A 28 14.30 7.26 -4.39
N ARG A 29 13.81 7.79 -3.27
CA ARG A 29 14.64 8.55 -2.31
C ARG A 29 15.68 7.65 -1.65
N ILE A 30 15.28 6.47 -1.20
CA ILE A 30 16.18 5.49 -0.58
C ILE A 30 17.31 5.09 -1.54
N LEU A 31 16.99 4.79 -2.80
CA LEU A 31 17.97 4.45 -3.83
C LEU A 31 18.92 5.63 -4.12
N ALA A 32 18.39 6.85 -4.25
CA ALA A 32 19.19 8.04 -4.48
C ALA A 32 20.11 8.39 -3.30
N GLN A 33 19.67 8.13 -2.06
CA GLN A 33 20.52 8.26 -0.86
C GLN A 33 21.72 7.31 -0.88
N ARG A 34 21.65 6.21 -1.65
CA ARG A 34 22.78 5.30 -1.89
C ARG A 34 23.60 5.65 -3.13
N GLY A 35 23.43 6.85 -3.67
CA GLY A 35 24.22 7.39 -4.78
C GLY A 35 23.66 7.10 -6.18
N ALA A 36 22.61 6.28 -6.30
CA ALA A 36 21.99 5.96 -7.58
C ALA A 36 21.39 7.21 -8.25
N ILE A 37 21.42 7.24 -9.57
CA ILE A 37 20.62 8.19 -10.37
C ILE A 37 19.24 7.56 -10.52
N VAL A 38 18.17 8.28 -10.19
CA VAL A 38 16.80 7.75 -10.25
C VAL A 38 15.94 8.60 -11.18
N THR A 39 15.31 7.98 -12.17
CA THR A 39 14.31 8.64 -13.02
C THR A 39 12.96 7.97 -12.83
N ILE A 40 11.93 8.75 -12.49
CA ILE A 40 10.58 8.24 -12.24
C ILE A 40 9.68 8.68 -13.38
N PHE A 41 9.07 7.72 -14.06
CA PHE A 41 8.04 7.97 -15.06
C PHE A 41 6.70 8.11 -14.36
N THR A 42 5.99 9.19 -14.63
CA THR A 42 4.68 9.48 -14.05
C THR A 42 3.89 10.36 -15.01
N THR A 43 2.78 10.91 -14.57
CA THR A 43 1.95 11.83 -15.38
C THR A 43 1.85 13.20 -14.71
N PRO A 44 1.48 14.27 -15.45
CA PRO A 44 1.50 15.63 -14.90
C PRO A 44 0.72 15.82 -13.59
N LYS A 45 -0.49 15.24 -13.48
CA LYS A 45 -1.29 15.35 -12.26
C LYS A 45 -0.63 14.61 -11.10
N ASN A 46 -0.06 13.44 -11.35
CA ASN A 46 0.64 12.67 -10.32
C ASN A 46 1.95 13.36 -9.90
N ALA A 47 2.74 13.90 -10.84
CA ALA A 47 3.93 14.67 -10.54
C ALA A 47 3.63 15.86 -9.62
N SER A 48 2.51 16.56 -9.84
CA SER A 48 2.11 17.71 -9.01
C SER A 48 1.90 17.35 -7.53
N ARG A 49 1.43 16.12 -7.22
CA ARG A 49 1.20 15.65 -5.84
C ARG A 49 2.51 15.48 -5.05
N PHE A 50 3.63 15.20 -5.74
CA PHE A 50 4.93 14.94 -5.13
C PHE A 50 5.94 16.07 -5.31
N ASN A 51 5.54 17.20 -5.91
CA ASN A 51 6.46 18.26 -6.31
C ASN A 51 7.29 18.80 -5.12
N SER A 52 6.67 19.01 -3.97
CA SER A 52 7.35 19.51 -2.76
C SER A 52 8.38 18.50 -2.23
N VAL A 53 8.01 17.23 -2.14
CA VAL A 53 8.88 16.14 -1.65
C VAL A 53 10.08 15.95 -2.57
N ILE A 54 9.85 15.90 -3.89
CA ILE A 54 10.92 15.71 -4.88
C ILE A 54 11.82 16.95 -4.95
N SER A 55 11.27 18.16 -4.91
CA SER A 55 12.06 19.39 -4.91
C SER A 55 12.99 19.47 -3.69
N ARG A 56 12.51 19.07 -2.51
CA ARG A 56 13.35 18.97 -1.31
C ARG A 56 14.45 17.93 -1.47
N ALA A 57 14.11 16.73 -1.97
CA ALA A 57 15.08 15.67 -2.21
C ALA A 57 16.20 16.13 -3.16
N VAL A 58 15.84 16.76 -4.28
CA VAL A 58 16.81 17.32 -5.24
C VAL A 58 17.65 18.44 -4.62
N SER A 59 17.03 19.34 -3.85
CA SER A 59 17.73 20.42 -3.16
C SER A 59 18.73 19.90 -2.11
N SER A 60 18.48 18.72 -1.54
CA SER A 60 19.41 18.01 -0.65
C SER A 60 20.53 17.26 -1.37
N GLY A 61 20.60 17.36 -2.71
CA GLY A 61 21.64 16.74 -3.54
C GLY A 61 21.29 15.35 -4.08
N LEU A 62 20.08 14.84 -3.84
CA LEU A 62 19.65 13.54 -4.37
C LEU A 62 19.40 13.64 -5.89
N LYS A 63 19.90 12.66 -6.64
CA LYS A 63 19.82 12.62 -8.11
C LYS A 63 18.50 12.01 -8.58
N ILE A 64 17.39 12.70 -8.34
CA ILE A 64 16.04 12.24 -8.73
C ILE A 64 15.50 13.11 -9.86
N ARG A 65 14.90 12.48 -10.87
CA ARG A 65 14.29 13.13 -12.05
C ARG A 65 12.87 12.62 -12.24
N LEU A 66 11.98 13.50 -12.70
CA LEU A 66 10.64 13.13 -13.12
C LEU A 66 10.52 13.23 -14.64
N VAL A 67 10.00 12.19 -15.26
CA VAL A 67 9.59 12.19 -16.67
C VAL A 67 8.08 12.08 -16.71
N GLN A 68 7.43 13.03 -17.39
CA GLN A 68 5.98 13.14 -17.42
C GLN A 68 5.43 12.64 -18.76
N LEU A 69 4.65 11.57 -18.70
CA LEU A 69 3.90 11.00 -19.82
C LEU A 69 2.51 11.64 -19.88
N ARG A 70 2.05 12.00 -21.08
CA ARG A 70 0.66 12.40 -21.29
C ARG A 70 -0.25 11.23 -20.92
N PHE A 71 -1.17 11.44 -19.99
CA PHE A 71 -2.22 10.47 -19.69
C PHE A 71 -3.32 10.55 -20.76
N PRO A 72 -3.68 9.46 -21.45
CA PRO A 72 -4.65 9.48 -22.55
C PRO A 72 -6.10 9.31 -22.05
N SER A 73 -6.56 10.23 -21.18
CA SER A 73 -7.90 10.14 -20.56
C SER A 73 -9.02 10.09 -21.60
N LYS A 74 -8.93 10.94 -22.64
CA LYS A 74 -9.94 11.06 -23.69
C LYS A 74 -10.03 9.78 -24.52
N GLU A 75 -8.89 9.25 -24.93
CA GLU A 75 -8.80 8.03 -25.73
C GLU A 75 -9.34 6.80 -24.99
N ALA A 76 -9.24 6.78 -23.66
CA ALA A 76 -9.81 5.71 -22.83
C ALA A 76 -11.25 5.95 -22.36
N GLY A 77 -11.87 7.08 -22.73
CA GLY A 77 -13.21 7.43 -22.28
C GLY A 77 -13.32 7.64 -20.76
N LEU A 78 -12.26 8.19 -20.17
CA LEU A 78 -12.19 8.65 -18.78
C LEU A 78 -12.42 10.17 -18.70
N PRO A 79 -12.91 10.71 -17.57
CA PRO A 79 -13.05 12.15 -17.39
C PRO A 79 -11.70 12.86 -17.53
N GLU A 80 -11.70 14.02 -18.18
CA GLU A 80 -10.48 14.81 -18.40
C GLU A 80 -9.79 15.14 -17.07
N GLY A 81 -8.46 14.95 -17.01
CA GLY A 81 -7.66 15.17 -15.82
C GLY A 81 -7.67 14.04 -14.78
N SER A 82 -8.41 12.94 -15.02
CA SER A 82 -8.44 11.76 -14.14
C SER A 82 -7.25 10.84 -14.42
N GLU A 83 -6.06 11.23 -13.95
CA GLU A 83 -4.80 10.51 -14.20
C GLU A 83 -4.39 9.55 -13.06
N ASN A 84 -5.18 9.45 -12.00
CA ASN A 84 -4.93 8.54 -10.88
C ASN A 84 -6.18 7.69 -10.60
N LEU A 85 -5.94 6.48 -10.08
CA LEU A 85 -7.00 5.53 -9.74
C LEU A 85 -7.97 6.07 -8.67
N ASP A 86 -7.51 6.97 -7.80
CA ASP A 86 -8.38 7.63 -6.80
C ASP A 86 -9.27 8.75 -7.37
N MET A 87 -9.14 9.06 -8.66
CA MET A 87 -9.94 10.09 -9.35
C MET A 87 -11.03 9.50 -10.25
N VAL A 88 -11.10 8.18 -10.38
CA VAL A 88 -12.09 7.49 -11.22
C VAL A 88 -13.12 6.77 -10.36
N THR A 89 -14.33 6.62 -10.88
CA THR A 89 -15.39 5.85 -10.20
C THR A 89 -15.15 4.35 -10.32
N SER A 90 -15.79 3.53 -9.47
CA SER A 90 -15.68 2.07 -9.55
C SER A 90 -16.02 1.49 -10.92
N LYS A 91 -16.99 2.12 -11.63
CA LYS A 91 -17.41 1.72 -12.98
C LYS A 91 -16.36 2.03 -14.06
N GLU A 92 -15.42 2.92 -13.77
CA GLU A 92 -14.37 3.37 -14.69
C GLU A 92 -13.03 2.65 -14.45
N MET A 93 -12.92 1.84 -13.38
CA MET A 93 -11.70 1.12 -13.02
C MET A 93 -11.18 0.24 -14.15
N SER A 94 -12.05 -0.47 -14.88
CA SER A 94 -11.65 -1.31 -16.01
C SER A 94 -11.01 -0.50 -17.14
N LYS A 95 -11.55 0.69 -17.45
CA LYS A 95 -11.00 1.62 -18.45
C LYS A 95 -9.61 2.11 -18.05
N PHE A 96 -9.39 2.33 -16.75
CA PHE A 96 -8.08 2.73 -16.24
C PHE A 96 -6.99 1.69 -16.52
N PHE A 97 -7.29 0.38 -16.40
CA PHE A 97 -6.33 -0.66 -16.75
C PHE A 97 -6.11 -0.79 -18.25
N LEU A 98 -7.10 -0.46 -19.10
CA LEU A 98 -6.91 -0.41 -20.56
C LEU A 98 -5.90 0.67 -20.97
N VAL A 99 -5.90 1.83 -20.28
CA VAL A 99 -4.95 2.94 -20.52
C VAL A 99 -3.50 2.49 -20.39
N ILE A 100 -3.20 1.53 -19.52
CA ILE A 100 -1.83 1.10 -19.20
C ILE A 100 -1.02 0.76 -20.46
N HIS A 101 -1.65 0.08 -21.43
CA HIS A 101 -0.99 -0.33 -22.68
C HIS A 101 -0.63 0.86 -23.57
N MET A 102 -1.37 1.97 -23.47
CA MET A 102 -1.15 3.16 -24.29
C MET A 102 0.14 3.91 -23.91
N PHE A 103 0.71 3.64 -22.72
CA PHE A 103 1.96 4.25 -22.27
C PHE A 103 3.21 3.66 -22.90
N GLN A 104 3.15 2.45 -23.46
CA GLN A 104 4.34 1.74 -23.90
C GLN A 104 5.17 2.55 -24.91
N LYS A 105 4.57 2.96 -26.02
CA LYS A 105 5.28 3.68 -27.09
C LYS A 105 5.81 5.06 -26.64
N PRO A 106 5.01 5.93 -25.99
CA PRO A 106 5.54 7.19 -25.46
C PRO A 106 6.63 7.01 -24.40
N ALA A 107 6.53 5.97 -23.57
CA ALA A 107 7.56 5.66 -22.58
C ALA A 107 8.86 5.20 -23.24
N GLU A 108 8.80 4.37 -24.28
CA GLU A 108 9.97 3.92 -25.06
C GLU A 108 10.73 5.10 -25.67
N GLU A 109 10.04 6.05 -26.31
CA GLU A 109 10.67 7.22 -26.94
C GLU A 109 11.43 8.09 -25.92
N LEU A 110 10.83 8.34 -24.75
CA LEU A 110 11.47 9.12 -23.69
C LEU A 110 12.58 8.34 -22.97
N PHE A 111 12.42 7.02 -22.84
CA PHE A 111 13.42 6.13 -22.24
C PHE A 111 14.72 6.11 -23.06
N GLU A 112 14.61 6.09 -24.39
CA GLU A 112 15.76 6.10 -25.29
C GLU A 112 16.61 7.38 -25.15
N ALA A 113 15.95 8.52 -24.91
CA ALA A 113 16.59 9.82 -24.75
C ALA A 113 17.31 10.00 -23.39
N LEU A 114 17.16 9.08 -22.44
CA LEU A 114 17.75 9.20 -21.10
C LEU A 114 19.28 9.15 -21.15
N THR A 115 19.90 10.09 -20.41
CA THR A 115 21.35 10.16 -20.21
C THR A 115 21.67 10.39 -18.72
N PRO A 116 22.53 9.57 -18.07
CA PRO A 116 23.20 8.38 -18.60
C PRO A 116 22.21 7.27 -18.98
N LYS A 117 22.67 6.24 -19.69
CA LYS A 117 21.79 5.13 -20.09
C LYS A 117 21.30 4.37 -18.85
N PRO A 118 20.02 3.98 -18.79
CA PRO A 118 19.48 3.18 -17.69
C PRO A 118 20.21 1.85 -17.53
N SER A 119 20.45 1.45 -16.28
CA SER A 119 21.06 0.17 -15.90
C SER A 119 20.02 -0.86 -15.46
N CYS A 120 18.82 -0.41 -15.05
CA CYS A 120 17.77 -1.28 -14.53
C CYS A 120 16.41 -0.57 -14.60
N ILE A 121 15.35 -1.34 -14.81
CA ILE A 121 13.96 -0.91 -14.65
C ILE A 121 13.41 -1.50 -13.35
N ILE A 122 12.79 -0.66 -12.52
CA ILE A 122 11.98 -1.08 -11.38
C ILE A 122 10.54 -0.67 -11.70
N SER A 123 9.64 -1.63 -11.89
CA SER A 123 8.29 -1.33 -12.37
C SER A 123 7.22 -2.07 -11.62
N ASP A 124 6.07 -1.42 -11.54
CA ASP A 124 4.87 -2.00 -10.99
C ASP A 124 4.46 -3.25 -11.78
N PHE A 125 4.03 -4.30 -11.09
CA PHE A 125 3.56 -5.54 -11.71
C PHE A 125 2.37 -5.31 -12.65
N CYS A 126 1.56 -4.26 -12.42
CA CYS A 126 0.47 -3.86 -13.30
C CYS A 126 0.93 -3.20 -14.61
N LEU A 127 2.24 -2.99 -14.83
CA LEU A 127 2.79 -2.41 -16.06
C LEU A 127 3.60 -3.46 -16.85
N PRO A 128 2.96 -4.52 -17.40
CA PRO A 128 3.67 -5.66 -17.96
C PRO A 128 4.54 -5.31 -19.18
N TRP A 129 4.18 -4.28 -19.95
CA TRP A 129 4.96 -3.81 -21.11
C TRP A 129 6.39 -3.38 -20.75
N THR A 130 6.65 -3.02 -19.49
CA THR A 130 8.02 -2.70 -19.03
C THR A 130 8.97 -3.90 -19.09
N ALA A 131 8.47 -5.14 -19.17
CA ALA A 131 9.32 -6.32 -19.41
C ALA A 131 9.85 -6.34 -20.85
N GLN A 132 9.02 -5.95 -21.82
CA GLN A 132 9.43 -5.84 -23.22
C GLN A 132 10.45 -4.71 -23.40
N LEU A 133 10.25 -3.59 -22.69
CA LEU A 133 11.22 -2.50 -22.64
C LEU A 133 12.57 -2.97 -22.09
N ALA A 134 12.57 -3.69 -20.97
CA ALA A 134 13.79 -4.24 -20.37
C ALA A 134 14.53 -5.21 -21.31
N GLU A 135 13.78 -6.09 -21.99
CA GLU A 135 14.29 -7.04 -22.98
C GLU A 135 14.91 -6.33 -24.19
N LYS A 136 14.25 -5.28 -24.72
CA LYS A 136 14.72 -4.46 -25.85
C LYS A 136 16.06 -3.76 -25.57
N TYR A 137 16.28 -3.31 -24.34
CA TYR A 137 17.52 -2.62 -23.94
C TYR A 137 18.52 -3.51 -23.20
N HIS A 138 18.24 -4.83 -23.11
CA HIS A 138 19.10 -5.81 -22.44
C HIS A 138 19.46 -5.45 -20.99
N ILE A 139 18.50 -4.92 -20.22
CA ILE A 139 18.69 -4.56 -18.81
C ILE A 139 17.74 -5.35 -17.89
N PRO A 140 18.09 -5.56 -16.61
CA PRO A 140 17.20 -6.22 -15.67
C PRO A 140 15.93 -5.41 -15.41
N ARG A 141 14.79 -6.13 -15.34
CA ARG A 141 13.54 -5.63 -14.74
C ARG A 141 13.38 -6.22 -13.34
N ILE A 142 13.19 -5.36 -12.36
CA ILE A 142 12.81 -5.69 -10.99
C ILE A 142 11.33 -5.35 -10.79
N SER A 143 10.53 -6.32 -10.35
CA SER A 143 9.10 -6.10 -10.13
C SER A 143 8.81 -5.56 -8.73
N PHE A 144 7.85 -4.64 -8.65
CA PHE A 144 7.26 -4.13 -7.41
C PHE A 144 5.76 -4.38 -7.38
N HIS A 145 5.25 -5.02 -6.32
CA HIS A 145 3.82 -5.34 -6.17
C HIS A 145 3.06 -4.38 -5.26
N GLY A 146 3.75 -3.80 -4.27
CA GLY A 146 3.08 -3.14 -3.14
C GLY A 146 2.41 -4.11 -2.16
N PHE A 147 2.63 -5.42 -2.27
CA PHE A 147 2.08 -6.45 -1.38
C PHE A 147 3.08 -6.90 -0.30
N SER A 148 2.58 -7.60 0.71
CA SER A 148 3.39 -8.32 1.71
C SER A 148 4.12 -9.52 1.11
N CYS A 149 5.24 -9.94 1.71
CA CYS A 149 5.92 -11.16 1.27
C CYS A 149 5.05 -12.39 1.55
N PHE A 150 4.30 -12.40 2.65
CA PHE A 150 3.27 -13.38 2.97
C PHE A 150 2.27 -13.54 1.82
N CYS A 151 1.70 -12.44 1.31
CA CYS A 151 0.75 -12.49 0.21
C CYS A 151 1.40 -13.04 -1.07
N LEU A 152 2.62 -12.60 -1.41
CA LEU A 152 3.33 -13.08 -2.59
C LEU A 152 3.67 -14.57 -2.50
N HIS A 153 4.09 -15.05 -1.33
CA HIS A 153 4.36 -16.46 -1.10
C HIS A 153 3.07 -17.29 -1.17
N CYS A 154 1.99 -16.85 -0.52
CA CYS A 154 0.68 -17.50 -0.62
C CYS A 154 0.22 -17.64 -2.07
N ARG A 155 0.31 -16.56 -2.86
CA ARG A 155 -0.05 -16.60 -4.29
C ARG A 155 0.79 -17.58 -5.07
N TYR A 156 2.11 -17.56 -4.88
CA TYR A 156 3.03 -18.50 -5.53
C TYR A 156 2.66 -19.95 -5.22
N MET A 157 2.36 -20.26 -3.96
CA MET A 157 1.99 -21.62 -3.55
C MET A 157 0.65 -22.06 -4.13
N ILE A 158 -0.35 -21.18 -4.18
CA ILE A 158 -1.65 -21.45 -4.81
C ILE A 158 -1.51 -21.72 -6.30
N GLU A 159 -0.73 -20.89 -7.00
CA GLU A 159 -0.52 -20.99 -8.45
C GLU A 159 0.26 -22.26 -8.81
N THR A 160 1.33 -22.58 -8.08
CA THR A 160 2.17 -23.76 -8.36
C THR A 160 1.51 -25.07 -7.98
N SER A 161 0.72 -25.10 -6.90
CA SER A 161 0.01 -26.32 -6.49
C SER A 161 -1.27 -26.56 -7.29
N LYS A 162 -1.74 -25.57 -8.05
CA LYS A 162 -3.02 -25.59 -8.80
C LYS A 162 -4.23 -25.94 -7.93
N VAL A 163 -4.17 -25.64 -6.62
CA VAL A 163 -5.22 -26.06 -5.66
C VAL A 163 -6.60 -25.52 -6.05
N CYS A 164 -6.64 -24.33 -6.66
CA CYS A 164 -7.86 -23.68 -7.14
C CYS A 164 -8.56 -24.46 -8.27
N GLU A 165 -7.88 -25.30 -9.04
CA GLU A 165 -8.50 -26.12 -10.10
C GLU A 165 -9.44 -27.19 -9.52
N SER A 166 -9.18 -27.65 -8.28
CA SER A 166 -9.98 -28.67 -7.60
C SER A 166 -11.19 -28.13 -6.82
N ILE A 167 -11.31 -26.80 -6.70
CA ILE A 167 -12.31 -26.15 -5.86
C ILE A 167 -13.49 -25.73 -6.73
N THR A 168 -14.65 -26.33 -6.48
CA THR A 168 -15.86 -26.19 -7.29
C THR A 168 -16.70 -24.95 -6.95
N SER A 169 -16.48 -24.31 -5.80
CA SER A 169 -17.21 -23.11 -5.37
C SER A 169 -16.23 -22.00 -4.97
N GLU A 170 -16.49 -20.79 -5.45
CA GLU A 170 -15.66 -19.61 -5.17
C GLU A 170 -15.65 -19.23 -3.68
N SER A 171 -16.74 -19.53 -2.96
CA SER A 171 -16.91 -19.26 -1.53
C SER A 171 -16.45 -20.40 -0.61
N LYS A 172 -15.98 -21.52 -1.16
CA LYS A 172 -15.52 -22.65 -0.33
C LYS A 172 -14.13 -22.37 0.22
N TYR A 173 -14.01 -22.42 1.54
CA TYR A 173 -12.71 -22.33 2.21
C TYR A 173 -11.81 -23.51 1.86
N PHE A 174 -10.54 -23.21 1.57
CA PHE A 174 -9.47 -24.18 1.41
C PHE A 174 -8.23 -23.72 2.18
N THR A 175 -7.35 -24.67 2.52
CA THR A 175 -6.07 -24.36 3.17
C THR A 175 -5.02 -24.10 2.10
N ILE A 176 -4.25 -23.02 2.24
CA ILE A 176 -3.13 -22.71 1.35
C ILE A 176 -2.04 -23.79 1.55
N PRO A 177 -1.64 -24.53 0.51
CA PRO A 177 -0.69 -25.63 0.67
C PRO A 177 0.74 -25.12 0.81
N GLY A 178 1.55 -25.86 1.58
CA GLY A 178 3.00 -25.70 1.62
C GLY A 178 3.54 -24.38 2.18
N ILE A 179 2.72 -23.63 2.94
CA ILE A 179 3.17 -22.50 3.76
C ILE A 179 3.31 -22.91 5.24
N PRO A 180 4.07 -22.17 6.07
CA PRO A 180 4.32 -22.53 7.47
C PRO A 180 3.04 -22.63 8.33
N ASP A 181 2.14 -21.66 8.20
CA ASP A 181 0.90 -21.57 8.97
C ASP A 181 -0.31 -22.15 8.25
N LYS A 182 -1.26 -22.70 9.01
CA LYS A 182 -2.52 -23.21 8.47
C LYS A 182 -3.50 -22.08 8.16
N ILE A 183 -3.32 -21.43 7.01
CA ILE A 183 -4.17 -20.32 6.55
C ILE A 183 -5.29 -20.84 5.65
N GLN A 184 -6.53 -20.47 5.98
CA GLN A 184 -7.71 -20.78 5.18
C GLN A 184 -8.28 -19.53 4.53
N VAL A 185 -8.60 -19.64 3.24
CA VAL A 185 -9.20 -18.57 2.41
C VAL A 185 -10.20 -19.15 1.43
N THR A 186 -11.06 -18.30 0.87
CA THR A 186 -11.90 -18.61 -0.30
C THR A 186 -11.20 -18.11 -1.58
N LYS A 187 -11.68 -18.51 -2.77
CA LYS A 187 -11.14 -17.97 -4.03
C LYS A 187 -11.48 -16.49 -4.21
N GLU A 188 -12.67 -16.07 -3.76
CA GLU A 188 -13.08 -14.67 -3.79
C GLU A 188 -12.12 -13.79 -2.98
N GLN A 189 -11.57 -14.29 -1.87
CA GLN A 189 -10.63 -13.56 -1.01
C GLN A 189 -9.21 -13.42 -1.60
N LEU A 190 -8.90 -14.03 -2.75
CA LEU A 190 -7.57 -13.97 -3.36
C LEU A 190 -7.36 -12.69 -4.20
N PRO A 191 -6.13 -12.15 -4.25
CA PRO A 191 -5.82 -11.01 -5.12
C PRO A 191 -6.09 -11.33 -6.59
N GLY A 192 -6.82 -10.45 -7.27
CA GLY A 192 -7.14 -10.59 -8.71
C GLY A 192 -8.45 -11.34 -9.02
N SER A 193 -9.21 -11.73 -7.99
CA SER A 193 -10.57 -12.32 -8.14
C SER A 193 -11.65 -11.31 -8.57
N ILE A 194 -11.37 -10.00 -8.50
CA ILE A 194 -12.39 -8.93 -8.58
C ILE A 194 -12.56 -8.35 -10.01
N THR A 195 -11.88 -8.91 -11.02
CA THR A 195 -11.94 -8.37 -12.39
C THR A 195 -12.16 -9.47 -13.43
N ASP A 196 -13.42 -9.76 -13.72
CA ASP A 196 -13.84 -10.75 -14.72
C ASP A 196 -13.51 -10.30 -16.16
N ASN A 197 -13.41 -8.99 -16.41
CA ASN A 197 -13.15 -8.43 -17.76
C ASN A 197 -11.66 -8.16 -18.06
N LEU A 198 -10.74 -8.69 -17.26
CA LEU A 198 -9.29 -8.44 -17.40
C LEU A 198 -8.46 -9.74 -17.48
N GLU A 199 -9.05 -10.87 -17.88
CA GLU A 199 -8.32 -12.15 -17.85
C GLU A 199 -7.10 -12.15 -18.78
N ASP A 200 -7.23 -11.62 -20.00
CA ASP A 200 -6.10 -11.45 -20.92
C ASP A 200 -4.98 -10.59 -20.30
N PHE A 201 -5.37 -9.52 -19.59
CA PHE A 201 -4.42 -8.66 -18.89
C PHE A 201 -3.70 -9.40 -17.76
N LYS A 202 -4.41 -10.23 -16.99
CA LYS A 202 -3.79 -11.08 -15.94
C LYS A 202 -2.79 -12.07 -16.53
N VAL A 203 -3.08 -12.66 -17.70
CA VAL A 203 -2.14 -13.56 -18.39
C VAL A 203 -0.86 -12.82 -18.78
N VAL A 204 -1.00 -11.62 -19.36
CA VAL A 204 0.14 -10.77 -19.75
C VAL A 204 0.95 -10.32 -18.53
N MET A 205 0.30 -9.97 -17.42
CA MET A 205 0.96 -9.67 -16.14
C MET A 205 1.77 -10.87 -15.63
N ARG A 206 1.17 -12.06 -15.55
CA ARG A 206 1.88 -13.27 -15.10
C ARG A 206 3.10 -13.58 -15.98
N ALA A 207 2.97 -13.43 -17.29
CA ALA A 207 4.10 -13.62 -18.22
C ALA A 207 5.25 -12.62 -17.97
N ALA A 208 4.93 -11.35 -17.71
CA ALA A 208 5.93 -10.33 -17.39
C ALA A 208 6.63 -10.60 -16.04
N GLU A 209 5.88 -11.09 -15.05
CA GLU A 209 6.43 -11.45 -13.74
C GLU A 209 7.38 -12.65 -13.82
N MET A 210 7.08 -13.66 -14.64
CA MET A 210 7.99 -14.79 -14.88
C MET A 210 9.29 -14.36 -15.58
N LYS A 211 9.24 -13.30 -16.40
CA LYS A 211 10.42 -12.73 -17.08
C LYS A 211 11.22 -11.76 -16.20
N SER A 212 10.70 -11.35 -15.05
CA SER A 212 11.38 -10.37 -14.19
C SER A 212 12.65 -10.98 -13.59
N TYR A 213 13.72 -10.18 -13.53
CA TYR A 213 15.01 -10.60 -12.98
C TYR A 213 14.93 -10.84 -11.46
N GLY A 214 14.10 -10.05 -10.77
CA GLY A 214 13.86 -10.19 -9.35
C GLY A 214 12.76 -9.27 -8.84
N PHE A 215 12.61 -9.20 -7.52
CA PHE A 215 11.49 -8.53 -6.85
C PHE A 215 12.00 -7.66 -5.70
N ILE A 216 11.50 -6.43 -5.62
CA ILE A 216 11.59 -5.64 -4.39
C ILE A 216 10.28 -5.71 -3.63
N ILE A 217 10.38 -5.95 -2.32
CA ILE A 217 9.22 -6.02 -1.45
C ILE A 217 9.39 -4.94 -0.38
N ASN A 218 8.39 -4.07 -0.25
CA ASN A 218 8.30 -3.16 0.88
C ASN A 218 7.91 -3.98 2.11
N THR A 219 8.87 -4.63 2.76
CA THR A 219 8.75 -5.37 4.02
C THR A 219 10.15 -5.48 4.63
N PHE A 220 10.28 -5.98 5.86
CA PHE A 220 11.56 -6.30 6.48
C PHE A 220 11.59 -7.78 6.89
N GLU A 221 12.78 -8.38 6.87
CA GLU A 221 12.94 -9.83 7.01
C GLU A 221 12.39 -10.35 8.35
N GLU A 222 12.56 -9.60 9.42
CA GLU A 222 12.11 -9.96 10.77
C GLU A 222 10.58 -10.01 10.90
N LEU A 223 9.83 -9.27 10.06
CA LEU A 223 8.37 -9.25 10.10
C LEU A 223 7.75 -10.55 9.60
N GLU A 224 8.32 -11.11 8.53
CA GLU A 224 7.73 -12.19 7.74
C GLU A 224 8.75 -13.33 7.52
N LYS A 225 9.64 -13.55 8.49
CA LYS A 225 10.88 -14.34 8.38
C LYS A 225 10.76 -15.65 7.59
N GLU A 226 9.79 -16.49 7.94
CA GLU A 226 9.64 -17.79 7.28
C GLU A 226 9.14 -17.65 5.83
N TYR A 227 8.20 -16.73 5.59
CA TYR A 227 7.68 -16.44 4.26
C TYR A 227 8.75 -15.78 3.36
N VAL A 228 9.56 -14.88 3.91
CA VAL A 228 10.69 -14.25 3.21
C VAL A 228 11.71 -15.30 2.81
N ARG A 229 12.10 -16.19 3.73
CA ARG A 229 13.04 -17.29 3.46
C ARG A 229 12.55 -18.18 2.31
N ASP A 230 11.29 -18.61 2.38
CA ASP A 230 10.76 -19.60 1.45
C ASP A 230 10.44 -18.96 0.08
N TYR A 231 9.97 -17.70 0.06
CA TYR A 231 9.79 -16.95 -1.18
C TYR A 231 11.11 -16.57 -1.85
N LYS A 232 12.15 -16.18 -1.08
CA LYS A 232 13.52 -15.97 -1.61
C LYS A 232 14.00 -17.24 -2.32
N LYS A 233 13.85 -18.42 -1.70
CA LYS A 233 14.19 -19.71 -2.34
C LYS A 233 13.40 -19.97 -3.62
N ALA A 234 12.08 -19.77 -3.61
CA ALA A 234 11.21 -19.96 -4.76
C ALA A 234 11.54 -19.02 -5.95
N ARG A 235 12.21 -17.90 -5.67
CA ARG A 235 12.59 -16.87 -6.64
C ARG A 235 14.10 -16.76 -6.84
N ASN A 236 14.84 -17.88 -6.69
CA ASN A 236 16.28 -17.96 -6.94
C ASN A 236 17.11 -16.90 -6.18
N ASN A 237 16.68 -16.56 -4.96
CA ASN A 237 17.26 -15.52 -4.09
C ASN A 237 17.29 -14.10 -4.70
N LYS A 238 16.48 -13.83 -5.73
CA LYS A 238 16.33 -12.51 -6.35
C LYS A 238 15.13 -11.75 -5.77
N VAL A 239 15.08 -11.68 -4.43
CA VAL A 239 14.06 -10.95 -3.68
C VAL A 239 14.76 -10.11 -2.63
N TRP A 240 14.49 -8.81 -2.61
CA TRP A 240 15.06 -7.86 -1.65
C TRP A 240 13.94 -7.21 -0.83
N CYS A 241 14.02 -7.37 0.49
CA CYS A 241 13.13 -6.76 1.46
C CYS A 241 13.70 -5.39 1.82
N ILE A 242 13.07 -4.31 1.38
CA ILE A 242 13.64 -2.95 1.48
C ILE A 242 12.81 -2.00 2.36
N GLY A 243 11.83 -2.54 3.07
CA GLY A 243 10.86 -1.77 3.85
C GLY A 243 11.16 -1.72 5.35
N PRO A 244 10.32 -1.02 6.13
CA PRO A 244 9.21 -0.20 5.68
C PRO A 244 9.71 1.10 5.05
N VAL A 245 9.42 1.30 3.75
CA VAL A 245 10.00 2.42 2.99
C VAL A 245 9.49 3.79 3.48
N SER A 246 8.33 3.82 4.14
CA SER A 246 7.76 5.03 4.74
C SER A 246 8.67 5.65 5.80
N LEU A 247 9.52 4.85 6.48
CA LEU A 247 10.44 5.31 7.51
C LEU A 247 11.61 6.15 6.99
N CYS A 248 11.79 6.27 5.67
CA CYS A 248 12.73 7.23 5.10
C CYS A 248 12.30 8.69 5.36
N ASN A 249 11.02 8.92 5.67
CA ASN A 249 10.45 10.22 6.02
C ASN A 249 10.65 10.50 7.51
N LYS A 250 11.79 11.09 7.88
CA LYS A 250 12.14 11.35 9.29
C LYS A 250 11.55 12.67 9.81
N ASP A 251 11.62 13.72 9.01
CA ASP A 251 11.20 15.07 9.40
C ASP A 251 9.68 15.24 9.37
N ALA A 252 9.16 16.14 10.21
CA ALA A 252 7.72 16.40 10.32
C ALA A 252 7.11 16.77 8.96
N LEU A 253 7.75 17.67 8.20
CA LEU A 253 7.28 18.11 6.88
C LEU A 253 7.22 16.96 5.85
N ASP A 254 8.19 16.05 5.88
CA ASP A 254 8.21 14.89 5.00
C ASP A 254 7.08 13.91 5.33
N LYS A 255 6.83 13.67 6.62
CA LYS A 255 5.70 12.84 7.07
C LYS A 255 4.35 13.44 6.71
N ALA A 256 4.23 14.76 6.81
CA ALA A 256 2.99 15.49 6.56
C ALA A 256 2.60 15.50 5.08
N GLN A 257 3.60 15.73 4.22
CA GLN A 257 3.42 15.85 2.78
C GLN A 257 3.64 14.53 2.03
N ARG A 258 3.68 13.41 2.76
CA ARG A 258 3.82 12.09 2.15
C ARG A 258 2.52 11.71 1.42
N GLY A 259 2.63 11.59 0.10
CA GLY A 259 1.53 11.21 -0.78
C GLY A 259 0.84 12.40 -1.43
N ASN A 260 -0.11 13.01 -0.74
CA ASN A 260 -0.84 14.16 -1.26
C ASN A 260 -0.89 15.29 -0.21
N GLN A 261 -1.31 16.48 -0.65
CA GLN A 261 -1.52 17.61 0.25
C GLN A 261 -2.66 17.31 1.23
N ALA A 262 -2.42 17.50 2.52
CA ALA A 262 -3.42 17.31 3.56
C ALA A 262 -4.62 18.25 3.37
N SER A 263 -5.83 17.70 3.53
CA SER A 263 -7.09 18.46 3.46
C SER A 263 -7.42 19.19 4.76
N ILE A 264 -6.63 18.96 5.81
CA ILE A 264 -6.71 19.67 7.09
C ILE A 264 -5.39 20.36 7.38
N ASN A 265 -5.44 21.48 8.10
CA ASN A 265 -4.26 22.06 8.68
C ASN A 265 -3.64 21.08 9.70
N GLU A 266 -2.44 20.60 9.40
CA GLU A 266 -1.70 19.62 10.20
C GLU A 266 -1.58 20.05 11.67
N HIS A 267 -1.40 21.34 11.92
CA HIS A 267 -1.30 21.90 13.27
C HIS A 267 -2.63 21.83 14.03
N LEU A 268 -3.78 21.95 13.36
CA LEU A 268 -5.08 21.77 14.00
C LEU A 268 -5.33 20.30 14.36
N CYS A 269 -4.95 19.38 13.47
CA CYS A 269 -5.03 17.95 13.71
C CYS A 269 -4.19 17.54 14.93
N LEU A 270 -2.92 17.96 14.96
CA LEU A 270 -2.02 17.69 16.07
C LEU A 270 -2.50 18.32 17.38
N LYS A 271 -2.96 19.58 17.36
CA LYS A 271 -3.53 20.23 18.54
C LYS A 271 -4.71 19.45 19.13
N TRP A 272 -5.58 18.91 18.29
CA TRP A 272 -6.70 18.10 18.79
C TRP A 272 -6.20 16.81 19.44
N LEU A 273 -5.19 16.17 18.85
CA LEU A 273 -4.57 14.95 19.37
C LEU A 273 -3.82 15.17 20.68
N ASP A 274 -3.16 16.33 20.85
CA ASP A 274 -2.46 16.75 22.07
C ASP A 274 -3.40 16.88 23.29
N LEU A 275 -4.68 17.16 23.04
CA LEU A 275 -5.71 17.26 24.08
C LEU A 275 -6.23 15.89 24.56
N GLN A 276 -5.88 14.81 23.86
CA GLN A 276 -6.37 13.46 24.16
C GLN A 276 -5.39 12.70 25.07
N GLN A 277 -5.91 11.75 25.84
CA GLN A 277 -5.06 10.91 26.68
C GLN A 277 -4.17 9.98 25.82
N PRO A 278 -2.96 9.64 26.28
CA PRO A 278 -2.10 8.67 25.61
C PRO A 278 -2.85 7.37 25.31
N LYS A 279 -2.67 6.82 24.10
CA LYS A 279 -3.28 5.57 23.62
C LYS A 279 -4.82 5.50 23.72
N SER A 280 -5.50 6.63 23.79
CA SER A 280 -6.97 6.66 23.93
C SER A 280 -7.73 6.76 22.60
N VAL A 281 -7.09 7.28 21.56
CA VAL A 281 -7.73 7.64 20.29
C VAL A 281 -7.70 6.46 19.32
N VAL A 282 -8.84 6.19 18.67
CA VAL A 282 -8.91 5.28 17.52
C VAL A 282 -8.77 6.08 16.24
N TYR A 283 -7.76 5.78 15.43
CA TYR A 283 -7.67 6.35 14.09
C TYR A 283 -8.36 5.44 13.08
N VAL A 284 -9.22 6.00 12.23
CA VAL A 284 -9.99 5.27 11.23
C VAL A 284 -9.68 5.82 9.84
N CYS A 285 -9.10 4.98 8.97
CA CYS A 285 -8.79 5.34 7.59
C CYS A 285 -8.79 4.11 6.68
N PHE A 286 -9.60 4.15 5.62
CA PHE A 286 -9.68 3.08 4.62
C PHE A 286 -8.86 3.39 3.35
N GLY A 287 -8.04 4.45 3.35
CA GLY A 287 -7.22 4.83 2.20
C GLY A 287 -8.02 5.49 1.06
N SER A 288 -7.35 5.73 -0.07
CA SER A 288 -7.88 6.60 -1.14
C SER A 288 -8.74 5.89 -2.19
N ILE A 289 -8.74 4.56 -2.24
CA ILE A 289 -9.44 3.77 -3.28
C ILE A 289 -10.56 2.88 -2.74
N CYS A 290 -10.69 2.76 -1.41
CA CYS A 290 -11.72 1.94 -0.79
C CYS A 290 -13.08 2.63 -0.81
N ASN A 291 -14.08 1.92 -1.31
CA ASN A 291 -15.46 2.38 -1.41
C ASN A 291 -16.32 1.57 -0.44
N LEU A 292 -16.84 2.26 0.58
CA LEU A 292 -17.92 1.77 1.42
C LEU A 292 -19.17 2.58 1.09
N ILE A 293 -20.30 1.91 1.01
CA ILE A 293 -21.59 2.56 0.81
C ILE A 293 -21.97 3.39 2.06
N SER A 294 -22.80 4.40 1.86
CA SER A 294 -23.21 5.33 2.92
C SER A 294 -23.80 4.62 4.14
N SER A 295 -24.65 3.61 3.93
CA SER A 295 -25.26 2.83 5.02
C SER A 295 -24.23 2.05 5.85
N GLN A 296 -23.15 1.57 5.23
CA GLN A 296 -22.06 0.91 5.95
C GLN A 296 -21.21 1.91 6.76
N LEU A 297 -21.02 3.12 6.25
CA LEU A 297 -20.34 4.22 6.96
C LEU A 297 -21.18 4.75 8.13
N VAL A 298 -22.51 4.73 8.02
CA VAL A 298 -23.42 5.03 9.13
C VAL A 298 -23.28 4.01 10.26
N GLU A 299 -23.25 2.70 9.96
CA GLU A 299 -23.00 1.65 10.97
C GLU A 299 -21.66 1.86 11.69
N LEU A 300 -20.62 2.28 10.97
CA LEU A 300 -19.33 2.66 11.54
C LEU A 300 -19.43 3.90 12.44
N ALA A 301 -20.09 4.96 11.98
CA ALA A 301 -20.28 6.20 12.76
C ALA A 301 -21.01 5.91 14.08
N LEU A 302 -22.09 5.11 14.02
CA LEU A 302 -22.84 4.68 15.19
C LEU A 302 -21.98 3.83 16.14
N ALA A 303 -21.14 2.94 15.61
CA ALA A 303 -20.24 2.12 16.43
C ALA A 303 -19.20 2.98 17.16
N LEU A 304 -18.60 3.95 16.46
CA LEU A 304 -17.64 4.89 17.02
C LEU A 304 -18.27 5.72 18.15
N GLU A 305 -19.46 6.26 17.94
CA GLU A 305 -20.21 7.01 18.96
C GLU A 305 -20.52 6.15 20.19
N ASP A 306 -20.80 4.86 20.00
CA ASP A 306 -21.11 3.90 21.04
C ASP A 306 -19.90 3.44 21.86
N THR A 307 -18.69 3.44 21.26
CA THR A 307 -17.47 3.07 21.98
C THR A 307 -17.14 4.04 23.11
N LYS A 308 -17.69 5.26 23.06
CA LYS A 308 -17.39 6.39 23.96
C LYS A 308 -15.91 6.81 23.98
N ARG A 309 -15.09 6.28 23.08
CA ARG A 309 -13.68 6.64 22.94
C ARG A 309 -13.51 7.84 22.00
N PRO A 310 -12.44 8.62 22.18
CA PRO A 310 -12.05 9.59 21.16
C PRO A 310 -11.68 8.90 19.86
N PHE A 311 -12.03 9.49 18.72
CA PHE A 311 -11.65 8.94 17.42
C PHE A 311 -11.32 10.03 16.40
N LEU A 312 -10.42 9.69 15.49
CA LEU A 312 -10.12 10.49 14.31
C LEU A 312 -10.52 9.70 13.09
N TRP A 313 -11.42 10.24 12.27
CA TRP A 313 -11.96 9.54 11.10
C TRP A 313 -11.65 10.30 9.82
N ALA A 314 -10.85 9.70 8.95
CA ALA A 314 -10.60 10.19 7.60
C ALA A 314 -11.66 9.64 6.65
N ILE A 315 -12.48 10.53 6.09
CA ILE A 315 -13.52 10.25 5.11
C ILE A 315 -13.06 10.79 3.76
N ARG A 316 -13.17 9.99 2.70
CA ARG A 316 -12.78 10.44 1.37
C ARG A 316 -13.78 11.46 0.83
N GLU A 317 -13.31 12.44 0.07
CA GLU A 317 -14.18 13.35 -0.66
C GLU A 317 -14.72 12.68 -1.93
N GLY A 318 -15.96 13.00 -2.30
CA GLY A 318 -16.57 12.54 -3.55
C GLY A 318 -18.09 12.48 -3.49
N GLY A 319 -18.74 12.56 -4.66
CA GLY A 319 -20.20 12.57 -4.78
C GLY A 319 -20.88 11.34 -4.16
N GLN A 320 -20.19 10.20 -4.14
CA GLN A 320 -20.65 8.95 -3.51
C GLN A 320 -20.85 9.03 -1.99
N PHE A 321 -20.31 10.04 -1.31
CA PHE A 321 -20.45 10.21 0.15
C PHE A 321 -21.48 11.29 0.52
N GLN A 322 -22.23 11.84 -0.45
CA GLN A 322 -23.23 12.89 -0.20
C GLN A 322 -24.32 12.45 0.77
N GLU A 323 -24.76 11.19 0.71
CA GLU A 323 -25.78 10.67 1.63
C GLU A 323 -25.24 10.54 3.06
N LEU A 324 -23.97 10.16 3.22
CA LEU A 324 -23.32 10.17 4.53
C LEU A 324 -23.23 11.59 5.09
N GLU A 325 -22.80 12.56 4.29
CA GLU A 325 -22.72 13.97 4.70
C GLU A 325 -24.08 14.53 5.09
N LYS A 326 -25.13 14.18 4.33
CA LYS A 326 -26.51 14.52 4.65
C LYS A 326 -26.91 13.93 6.00
N TRP A 327 -26.63 12.64 6.24
CA TRP A 327 -26.92 11.98 7.51
C TRP A 327 -26.15 12.62 8.68
N ILE A 328 -24.85 12.93 8.52
CA ILE A 328 -24.03 13.60 9.53
C ILE A 328 -24.66 14.94 9.95
N CYS A 329 -25.17 15.69 8.96
CA CYS A 329 -25.83 16.98 9.18
C CYS A 329 -27.20 16.85 9.85
N GLU A 330 -28.09 16.02 9.30
CA GLU A 330 -29.48 15.85 9.77
C GLU A 330 -29.54 15.26 11.18
N GLU A 331 -28.67 14.31 11.49
CA GLU A 331 -28.58 13.73 12.83
C GLU A 331 -27.79 14.64 13.80
N GLY A 332 -27.01 15.60 13.30
CA GLY A 332 -26.13 16.40 14.14
C GLY A 332 -24.99 15.58 14.76
N PHE A 333 -24.45 14.60 14.02
CA PHE A 333 -23.43 13.67 14.49
C PHE A 333 -22.17 14.39 14.99
N GLU A 334 -21.66 15.38 14.25
CA GLU A 334 -20.48 16.14 14.66
C GLU A 334 -20.70 16.93 15.96
N GLU A 335 -21.89 17.52 16.15
CA GLU A 335 -22.20 18.27 17.37
C GLU A 335 -22.29 17.34 18.59
N ARG A 336 -22.92 16.16 18.46
CA ARG A 336 -22.94 15.15 19.54
C ARG A 336 -21.55 14.63 19.90
N MET A 337 -20.63 14.68 18.93
CA MET A 337 -19.28 14.16 19.07
C MET A 337 -18.22 15.22 19.36
N LYS A 338 -18.64 16.48 19.53
CA LYS A 338 -17.75 17.62 19.79
C LYS A 338 -16.79 17.35 20.96
N GLY A 339 -15.51 17.60 20.70
CA GLY A 339 -14.42 17.35 21.66
C GLY A 339 -13.94 15.89 21.74
N ARG A 340 -14.72 14.92 21.24
CA ARG A 340 -14.36 13.49 21.19
C ARG A 340 -14.08 12.98 19.78
N SER A 341 -14.48 13.70 18.73
CA SER A 341 -14.13 13.33 17.36
C SER A 341 -13.37 14.44 16.63
N LEU A 342 -12.58 14.01 15.64
CA LEU A 342 -12.08 14.85 14.56
C LEU A 342 -12.34 14.12 13.22
N ILE A 343 -13.15 14.72 12.36
CA ILE A 343 -13.42 14.21 11.01
C ILE A 343 -12.55 14.97 10.01
N ILE A 344 -11.74 14.24 9.24
CA ILE A 344 -10.97 14.79 8.12
C ILE A 344 -11.65 14.38 6.84
N ARG A 345 -12.13 15.36 6.06
CA ARG A 345 -12.63 15.12 4.70
C ARG A 345 -11.46 15.26 3.74
N GLY A 346 -11.16 14.21 2.98
CA GLY A 346 -10.06 14.16 2.01
C GLY A 346 -8.79 13.51 2.56
N TRP A 347 -7.63 14.10 2.26
CA TRP A 347 -6.33 13.50 2.59
C TRP A 347 -5.92 13.80 4.03
N ALA A 348 -5.62 12.74 4.80
CA ALA A 348 -5.11 12.84 6.15
C ALA A 348 -3.57 12.70 6.16
N PRO A 349 -2.83 13.48 6.99
CA PRO A 349 -1.39 13.29 7.19
C PRO A 349 -1.13 12.02 8.03
N GLN A 350 -1.38 10.86 7.43
CA GLN A 350 -1.54 9.56 8.11
C GLN A 350 -0.32 9.18 8.95
N VAL A 351 0.90 9.32 8.42
CA VAL A 351 2.13 8.98 9.15
C VAL A 351 2.30 9.84 10.40
N ILE A 352 1.94 11.13 10.33
CA ILE A 352 1.97 12.02 11.50
C ILE A 352 0.93 11.58 12.54
N ILE A 353 -0.29 11.30 12.10
CA ILE A 353 -1.38 10.87 12.98
C ILE A 353 -0.99 9.58 13.69
N LEU A 354 -0.58 8.55 12.94
CA LEU A 354 -0.18 7.24 13.50
C LEU A 354 1.01 7.35 14.46
N SER A 355 1.92 8.29 14.23
CA SER A 355 3.08 8.50 15.11
C SER A 355 2.74 9.22 16.43
N HIS A 356 1.50 9.71 16.59
CA HIS A 356 1.13 10.52 17.75
C HIS A 356 0.87 9.66 19.00
N PRO A 357 1.40 10.01 20.19
CA PRO A 357 1.26 9.19 21.40
C PRO A 357 -0.17 8.94 21.88
N SER A 358 -1.13 9.77 21.48
CA SER A 358 -2.55 9.60 21.83
C SER A 358 -3.27 8.54 20.99
N ILE A 359 -2.72 8.11 19.85
CA ILE A 359 -3.30 7.01 19.08
C ILE A 359 -3.08 5.69 19.81
N GLY A 360 -4.17 4.98 20.08
CA GLY A 360 -4.16 3.67 20.73
C GLY A 360 -4.41 2.51 19.79
N GLY A 361 -5.01 2.74 18.63
CA GLY A 361 -5.32 1.69 17.66
C GLY A 361 -5.61 2.25 16.29
N PHE A 362 -5.36 1.44 15.27
CA PHE A 362 -5.58 1.82 13.87
C PHE A 362 -6.61 0.91 13.21
N PHE A 363 -7.71 1.52 12.78
CA PHE A 363 -8.77 0.86 12.04
C PHE A 363 -8.56 1.06 10.54
N THR A 364 -8.25 -0.04 9.86
CA THR A 364 -7.74 -0.02 8.49
C THR A 364 -8.37 -1.07 7.60
N HIS A 365 -8.39 -0.77 6.31
CA HIS A 365 -8.75 -1.70 5.24
C HIS A 365 -7.72 -2.82 4.99
N CYS A 366 -6.60 -2.82 5.71
CA CYS A 366 -5.50 -3.81 5.58
C CYS A 366 -4.74 -3.76 4.25
N GLY A 367 -4.80 -2.66 3.50
CA GLY A 367 -3.86 -2.42 2.42
C GLY A 367 -2.44 -2.36 2.97
N TRP A 368 -1.47 -2.94 2.26
CA TRP A 368 -0.17 -3.24 2.85
C TRP A 368 0.60 -2.01 3.36
N ASN A 369 0.48 -0.86 2.69
CA ASN A 369 1.07 0.39 3.18
C ASN A 369 0.52 0.79 4.55
N SER A 370 -0.81 0.80 4.70
CA SER A 370 -1.45 1.13 5.98
C SER A 370 -1.08 0.11 7.06
N THR A 371 -1.05 -1.18 6.73
CA THR A 371 -0.63 -2.24 7.66
C THR A 371 0.79 -2.00 8.16
N LEU A 372 1.74 -1.75 7.25
CA LEU A 372 3.13 -1.45 7.63
C LEU A 372 3.29 -0.15 8.40
N GLU A 373 2.56 0.90 8.06
CA GLU A 373 2.59 2.16 8.81
C GLU A 373 2.06 1.98 10.23
N GLY A 374 0.98 1.22 10.41
CA GLY A 374 0.46 0.87 11.74
C GLY A 374 1.44 0.03 12.57
N ILE A 375 2.05 -0.99 11.95
CA ILE A 375 3.08 -1.82 12.60
C ILE A 375 4.30 -0.97 12.99
N SER A 376 4.78 -0.13 12.07
CA SER A 376 5.93 0.74 12.30
C SER A 376 5.66 1.76 13.43
N ALA A 377 4.42 2.21 13.57
CA ALA A 377 3.97 3.07 14.66
C ALA A 377 3.72 2.33 15.98
N GLY A 378 3.78 1.00 16.01
CA GLY A 378 3.54 0.21 17.23
C GLY A 378 2.06 0.13 17.61
N LEU A 379 1.15 0.17 16.63
CA LEU A 379 -0.29 0.23 16.85
C LEU A 379 -0.98 -1.10 16.53
N PRO A 380 -1.79 -1.65 17.44
CA PRO A 380 -2.65 -2.78 17.13
C PRO A 380 -3.73 -2.38 16.11
N LEU A 381 -4.16 -3.33 15.29
CA LEU A 381 -5.00 -3.07 14.12
C LEU A 381 -6.42 -3.61 14.29
N VAL A 382 -7.42 -2.81 13.93
CA VAL A 382 -8.76 -3.33 13.60
C VAL A 382 -8.80 -3.56 12.09
N THR A 383 -9.05 -4.80 11.66
CA THR A 383 -8.94 -5.21 10.25
C THR A 383 -10.31 -5.25 9.56
N TRP A 384 -10.43 -4.54 8.44
CA TRP A 384 -11.62 -4.53 7.57
C TRP A 384 -11.22 -4.71 6.10
N PRO A 385 -10.84 -5.91 5.66
CA PRO A 385 -10.46 -6.14 4.28
C PRO A 385 -11.65 -5.89 3.34
N LEU A 386 -11.36 -5.34 2.15
CA LEU A 386 -12.36 -5.03 1.12
C LEU A 386 -12.03 -5.71 -0.22
N PHE A 387 -10.77 -5.66 -0.68
CA PHE A 387 -10.35 -6.23 -1.96
C PHE A 387 -8.83 -6.46 -2.06
N GLY A 388 -8.35 -6.97 -3.19
CA GLY A 388 -6.92 -7.09 -3.47
C GLY A 388 -6.20 -8.04 -2.52
N ASP A 389 -5.09 -7.60 -1.95
CA ASP A 389 -4.27 -8.34 -0.98
C ASP A 389 -4.78 -8.26 0.47
N GLN A 390 -5.81 -7.48 0.72
CA GLN A 390 -6.22 -7.09 2.07
C GLN A 390 -6.68 -8.27 2.93
N PHE A 391 -7.36 -9.27 2.35
CA PHE A 391 -7.78 -10.47 3.09
C PHE A 391 -6.57 -11.32 3.53
N LEU A 392 -5.56 -11.47 2.67
CA LEU A 392 -4.32 -12.17 3.05
C LEU A 392 -3.53 -11.35 4.09
N ASN A 393 -3.47 -10.03 3.94
CA ASN A 393 -2.85 -9.17 4.95
C ASN A 393 -3.59 -9.24 6.30
N GLU A 394 -4.92 -9.35 6.31
CA GLU A 394 -5.69 -9.61 7.53
C GLU A 394 -5.25 -10.93 8.18
N LYS A 395 -5.09 -12.02 7.41
CA LYS A 395 -4.63 -13.31 7.97
C LYS A 395 -3.24 -13.20 8.57
N LEU A 396 -2.32 -12.49 7.93
CA LEU A 396 -1.01 -12.18 8.48
C LEU A 396 -1.13 -11.42 9.82
N VAL A 397 -1.94 -10.36 9.86
CA VAL A 397 -2.12 -9.51 11.05
C VAL A 397 -2.78 -10.24 12.21
N THR A 398 -3.83 -11.02 11.95
CA THR A 398 -4.70 -11.62 12.96
C THR A 398 -4.26 -13.01 13.40
N GLN A 399 -3.73 -13.83 12.49
CA GLN A 399 -3.43 -15.25 12.75
C GLN A 399 -1.94 -15.50 12.98
N VAL A 400 -1.07 -14.85 12.21
CA VAL A 400 0.39 -15.05 12.27
C VAL A 400 1.02 -14.09 13.28
N LEU A 401 0.88 -12.78 13.07
CA LEU A 401 1.46 -11.75 13.93
C LEU A 401 0.66 -11.57 15.23
N LYS A 402 -0.65 -11.88 15.19
CA LYS A 402 -1.59 -11.72 16.32
C LYS A 402 -1.56 -10.32 16.92
N ILE A 403 -1.54 -9.29 16.06
CA ILE A 403 -1.48 -7.87 16.44
C ILE A 403 -2.78 -7.11 16.13
N GLY A 404 -3.80 -7.79 15.61
CA GLY A 404 -5.07 -7.16 15.26
C GLY A 404 -6.29 -8.04 15.46
N VAL A 405 -7.47 -7.43 15.28
CA VAL A 405 -8.78 -8.05 15.45
C VAL A 405 -9.64 -7.75 14.22
N SER A 406 -10.25 -8.78 13.66
CA SER A 406 -11.15 -8.66 12.51
C SER A 406 -12.53 -8.18 12.89
N VAL A 407 -13.11 -7.34 12.03
CA VAL A 407 -14.52 -6.97 12.10
C VAL A 407 -15.45 -8.04 11.51
N GLY A 408 -14.89 -9.08 10.87
CA GLY A 408 -15.65 -10.23 10.38
C GLY A 408 -16.11 -10.13 8.92
N VAL A 409 -15.41 -9.37 8.06
CA VAL A 409 -15.71 -9.38 6.62
C VAL A 409 -15.24 -10.69 6.00
N GLU A 410 -16.15 -11.42 5.36
CA GLU A 410 -15.82 -12.67 4.66
C GLU A 410 -15.82 -12.54 3.14
N VAL A 411 -16.50 -11.55 2.60
CA VAL A 411 -16.74 -11.42 1.15
C VAL A 411 -16.12 -10.13 0.63
N PRO A 412 -15.31 -10.18 -0.45
CA PRO A 412 -14.76 -8.99 -1.06
C PRO A 412 -15.83 -8.12 -1.70
N VAL A 413 -15.54 -6.82 -1.76
CA VAL A 413 -16.37 -5.84 -2.44
C VAL A 413 -15.86 -5.68 -3.88
N GLN A 414 -16.69 -6.02 -4.85
CA GLN A 414 -16.38 -5.82 -6.27
C GLN A 414 -16.63 -4.36 -6.67
N TRP A 415 -15.72 -3.79 -7.46
CA TRP A 415 -15.88 -2.43 -7.97
C TRP A 415 -17.10 -2.33 -8.88
N GLY A 416 -18.04 -1.45 -8.54
CA GLY A 416 -19.29 -1.22 -9.26
C GLY A 416 -20.48 -1.97 -8.68
N ASP A 417 -20.24 -2.91 -7.76
CA ASP A 417 -21.23 -3.77 -7.12
C ASP A 417 -21.39 -3.47 -5.61
N GLU A 418 -20.84 -2.34 -5.14
CA GLU A 418 -20.85 -1.94 -3.73
C GLU A 418 -22.27 -1.87 -3.16
N GLU A 419 -23.19 -1.21 -3.88
CA GLU A 419 -24.60 -1.06 -3.48
C GLU A 419 -25.34 -2.39 -3.42
N ARG A 420 -25.00 -3.32 -4.33
CA ARG A 420 -25.64 -4.64 -4.39
C ARG A 420 -25.27 -5.51 -3.19
N ARG A 421 -24.05 -5.36 -2.66
CA ARG A 421 -23.56 -6.11 -1.50
C ARG A 421 -24.18 -5.59 -0.19
N GLY A 422 -24.56 -4.31 -0.13
CA GLY A 422 -25.21 -3.73 1.04
C GLY A 422 -24.29 -3.65 2.27
N VAL A 423 -24.89 -3.64 3.45
CA VAL A 423 -24.17 -3.60 4.74
C VAL A 423 -23.62 -4.99 5.06
N LEU A 424 -22.29 -5.11 5.09
CA LEU A 424 -21.55 -6.35 5.37
C LEU A 424 -21.23 -6.53 6.86
N VAL A 425 -21.08 -5.42 7.60
CA VAL A 425 -20.66 -5.44 9.01
C VAL A 425 -21.59 -4.57 9.83
N LYS A 426 -22.05 -5.09 10.96
CA LYS A 426 -22.97 -4.37 11.86
C LYS A 426 -22.22 -3.59 12.92
N LYS A 427 -22.87 -2.54 13.43
CA LYS A 427 -22.40 -1.69 14.53
C LYS A 427 -21.75 -2.47 15.67
N ASP A 428 -22.38 -3.57 16.11
CA ASP A 428 -21.93 -4.34 17.26
C ASP A 428 -20.62 -5.10 16.98
N ASP A 429 -20.42 -5.59 15.76
CA ASP A 429 -19.17 -6.25 15.37
C ASP A 429 -18.01 -5.25 15.32
N ILE A 430 -18.27 -4.05 14.78
CA ILE A 430 -17.31 -2.95 14.73
C ILE A 430 -16.92 -2.53 16.15
N LYS A 431 -17.92 -2.30 17.00
CA LYS A 431 -17.74 -1.90 18.40
C LYS A 431 -16.93 -2.95 19.17
N ARG A 432 -17.25 -4.24 18.98
CA ARG A 432 -16.52 -5.36 19.61
C ARG A 432 -15.05 -5.36 19.18
N ALA A 433 -14.77 -5.24 17.88
CA ALA A 433 -13.41 -5.25 17.37
C ALA A 433 -12.58 -4.07 17.89
N ILE A 434 -13.16 -2.85 17.90
CA ILE A 434 -12.54 -1.66 18.51
C ILE A 434 -12.29 -1.89 20.00
N TRP A 435 -13.28 -2.41 20.74
CA TRP A 435 -13.14 -2.67 22.17
C TRP A 435 -12.00 -3.64 22.45
N MET A 436 -11.94 -4.78 21.74
CA MET A 436 -10.85 -5.75 21.89
C MET A 436 -9.49 -5.12 21.59
N VAL A 437 -9.37 -4.34 20.52
CA VAL A 437 -8.10 -3.67 20.16
C VAL A 437 -7.63 -2.69 21.24
N MET A 438 -8.58 -1.98 21.85
CA MET A 438 -8.33 -0.91 22.84
C MET A 438 -8.44 -1.39 24.30
N ASP A 439 -8.55 -2.70 24.54
CA ASP A 439 -8.62 -3.30 25.88
C ASP A 439 -7.21 -3.42 26.46
N ASP A 440 -6.77 -2.39 27.18
CA ASP A 440 -5.43 -2.36 27.78
C ASP A 440 -5.37 -3.13 29.10
N ASP A 441 -6.52 -3.54 29.65
CA ASP A 441 -6.61 -4.25 30.92
C ASP A 441 -6.62 -5.77 30.72
N GLY A 442 -7.22 -6.23 29.63
CA GLY A 442 -7.26 -7.63 29.21
C GLY A 442 -5.91 -8.19 28.76
N GLU A 443 -5.66 -9.46 29.09
CA GLU A 443 -4.40 -10.16 28.78
C GLU A 443 -4.09 -10.15 27.28
N GLU A 444 -5.05 -10.53 26.43
CA GLU A 444 -4.85 -10.53 24.98
C GLU A 444 -4.52 -9.14 24.41
N GLY A 445 -5.07 -8.09 25.02
CA GLY A 445 -4.82 -6.71 24.60
C GLY A 445 -3.40 -6.25 24.93
N LYS A 446 -2.93 -6.56 26.14
CA LYS A 446 -1.54 -6.33 26.55
C LYS A 446 -0.57 -7.09 25.65
N GLU A 447 -0.80 -8.38 25.43
CA GLU A 447 0.05 -9.17 24.57
C GLU A 447 0.09 -8.64 23.12
N ARG A 448 -1.06 -8.20 22.57
CA ARG A 448 -1.12 -7.57 21.24
C ARG A 448 -0.21 -6.34 21.16
N ARG A 449 -0.26 -5.48 22.18
CA ARG A 449 0.57 -4.28 22.26
C ARG A 449 2.05 -4.61 22.40
N GLU A 450 2.39 -5.59 23.22
CA GLU A 450 3.78 -6.04 23.36
C GLU A 450 4.34 -6.58 22.03
N ARG A 451 3.56 -7.41 21.32
CA ARG A 451 3.95 -7.94 20.01
C ARG A 451 4.19 -6.81 19.00
N VAL A 452 3.24 -5.90 18.84
CA VAL A 452 3.39 -4.80 17.87
C VAL A 452 4.47 -3.80 18.27
N SER A 453 4.72 -3.59 19.56
CA SER A 453 5.83 -2.76 20.04
C SER A 453 7.18 -3.36 19.66
N LYS A 454 7.36 -4.69 19.79
CA LYS A 454 8.58 -5.39 19.36
C LYS A 454 8.76 -5.29 17.84
N LEU A 455 7.69 -5.48 17.07
CA LEU A 455 7.73 -5.35 15.61
C LEU A 455 8.04 -3.91 15.16
N SER A 456 7.50 -2.89 15.83
CA SER A 456 7.82 -1.48 15.58
C SER A 456 9.31 -1.19 15.78
N GLU A 457 9.91 -1.76 16.82
CA GLU A 457 11.34 -1.59 17.07
C GLU A 457 12.19 -2.30 16.01
N MET A 458 11.85 -3.55 15.67
CA MET A 458 12.50 -4.27 14.58
C MET A 458 12.40 -3.53 13.24
N ALA A 459 11.25 -2.91 12.96
CA ALA A 459 11.04 -2.12 11.75
C ALA A 459 12.01 -0.93 11.65
N LYS A 460 12.29 -0.25 12.77
CA LYS A 460 13.26 0.87 12.81
C LYS A 460 14.68 0.34 12.62
N ILE A 461 15.05 -0.72 13.34
CA ILE A 461 16.37 -1.35 13.24
C ILE A 461 16.64 -1.83 11.80
N ALA A 462 15.64 -2.41 11.13
CA ALA A 462 15.78 -2.94 9.78
C ALA A 462 16.21 -1.88 8.75
N VAL A 463 15.75 -0.64 8.90
CA VAL A 463 16.04 0.47 7.96
C VAL A 463 17.25 1.31 8.37
N GLU A 464 17.75 1.16 9.60
CA GLU A 464 18.97 1.80 10.08
C GLU A 464 20.23 1.22 9.41
N GLU A 465 21.35 1.93 9.54
CA GLU A 465 22.62 1.48 8.98
C GLU A 465 23.02 0.12 9.56
N GLY A 466 23.22 -0.87 8.68
CA GLY A 466 23.50 -2.26 9.06
C GLY A 466 22.26 -3.13 9.30
N GLY A 467 21.06 -2.55 9.28
CA GLY A 467 19.79 -3.29 9.34
C GLY A 467 19.52 -4.16 8.11
N SER A 468 18.62 -5.14 8.25
CA SER A 468 18.28 -6.11 7.19
C SER A 468 17.86 -5.43 5.87
N SER A 469 16.92 -4.49 5.94
CA SER A 469 16.45 -3.76 4.75
C SER A 469 17.50 -2.82 4.17
N HIS A 470 18.28 -2.17 5.04
CA HIS A 470 19.42 -1.35 4.62
C HIS A 470 20.47 -2.17 3.84
N LEU A 471 20.74 -3.41 4.27
CA LEU A 471 21.66 -4.32 3.59
C LEU A 471 21.05 -4.82 2.27
N ASP A 472 19.77 -5.20 2.24
CA ASP A 472 19.11 -5.68 1.02
C ASP A 472 19.10 -4.60 -0.10
N ILE A 473 18.95 -3.32 0.23
CA ILE A 473 19.12 -2.22 -0.74
C ILE A 473 20.55 -2.19 -1.31
N THR A 474 21.56 -2.41 -0.45
CA THR A 474 22.97 -2.40 -0.86
C THR A 474 23.25 -3.58 -1.80
N LEU A 475 22.74 -4.77 -1.46
CA LEU A 475 22.86 -5.98 -2.26
C LEU A 475 22.15 -5.83 -3.61
N LEU A 476 20.96 -5.23 -3.65
CA LEU A 476 20.25 -4.93 -4.89
C LEU A 476 21.09 -4.05 -5.83
N ILE A 477 21.65 -2.95 -5.31
CA ILE A 477 22.46 -2.01 -6.10
C ILE A 477 23.73 -2.71 -6.63
N GLN A 478 24.41 -3.47 -5.78
CA GLN A 478 25.61 -4.22 -6.17
C GLN A 478 25.32 -5.24 -7.27
N ASP A 479 24.23 -5.99 -7.15
CA ASP A 479 23.81 -7.00 -8.13
C ASP A 479 23.50 -6.35 -9.50
N ILE A 480 22.78 -5.22 -9.51
CA ILE A 480 22.50 -4.45 -10.74
C ILE A 480 23.80 -3.95 -11.40
N MET A 481 24.76 -3.46 -10.60
CA MET A 481 26.04 -2.98 -11.13
C MET A 481 26.86 -4.11 -11.76
N GLN A 482 26.83 -5.32 -11.18
CA GLN A 482 27.51 -6.48 -11.73
C GLN A 482 26.90 -6.96 -13.06
N GLN A 483 25.58 -6.83 -13.23
CA GLN A 483 24.92 -7.11 -14.51
C GLN A 483 25.37 -6.12 -15.60
N SER A 484 25.52 -4.85 -15.24
CA SER A 484 25.90 -3.79 -16.19
C SER A 484 27.33 -3.92 -16.71
N THR A 485 28.22 -4.63 -16.00
CA THR A 485 29.61 -4.89 -16.41
C THR A 485 29.79 -6.16 -17.24
N THR A 486 28.75 -6.98 -17.39
CA THR A 486 28.82 -8.30 -18.06
C THR A 486 28.29 -8.26 -19.51
N ILE A 487 27.79 -7.10 -19.94
CA ILE A 487 27.36 -6.79 -21.32
C ILE A 487 28.47 -5.95 -21.97
#